data_AF-A0A938M6M3-F1
#
_entry.id   AF-A0A938M6M3-F1
#
_cell.length_a   1.000
_cell.length_b   1.000
_cell.length_c   1.000
_cell.angle_alpha   90.00
_cell.angle_beta   90.00
_cell.angle_gamma   90.00
#
_symmetry.space_group_name_H-M   'P 1'
#
loop_
_entity.id
_entity.type
_entity.pdbx_description
1 polymer ?
#
loop_
_entity_poly.entity_id
_entity_poly.type
_entity_poly.pdbx_seq_one_letter_code
_entity_poly.pdbx_strand_id
1 'polypeptide(L)'
;MIETVKCLSRFDVRHLLISGQATVLYGAAEFSEDIDLWVSPDQENLNRLLAALGHLDARVGQLTPLVTEAHARFGHAFHFAVTEPDGQLWPLDVLGQPPRVDDFESAFAAAVTPLRSLPEIKTIDPMRLVAL
;
A
#
# COMPACT_ATOMS: atom_id res chain seq x y z
N MET A 1 -6.55 9.03 -2.08
CA MET A 1 -6.13 8.03 -1.08
C MET A 1 -7.28 7.24 -0.45
N ILE A 2 -8.28 7.87 0.18
CA ILE A 2 -9.23 7.14 1.06
C ILE A 2 -10.06 6.11 0.29
N GLU A 3 -10.61 6.46 -0.87
CA GLU A 3 -11.45 5.51 -1.62
C GLU A 3 -10.62 4.39 -2.23
N THR A 4 -9.37 4.68 -2.61
CA THR A 4 -8.40 3.63 -2.99
C THR A 4 -8.24 2.59 -1.87
N VAL A 5 -7.94 2.99 -0.64
CA VAL A 5 -7.74 2.06 0.49
C VAL A 5 -9.02 1.30 0.86
N LYS A 6 -10.18 1.95 0.78
CA LYS A 6 -11.48 1.28 0.95
C LYS A 6 -11.72 0.24 -0.13
N CYS A 7 -11.40 0.54 -1.38
CA CYS A 7 -11.53 -0.42 -2.47
C CYS A 7 -10.64 -1.63 -2.23
N LEU A 8 -9.36 -1.44 -1.92
CA LEU A 8 -8.45 -2.53 -1.58
C LEU A 8 -9.00 -3.43 -0.46
N SER A 9 -9.57 -2.83 0.58
CA SER A 9 -10.20 -3.57 1.67
C SER A 9 -11.44 -4.35 1.25
N ARG A 10 -12.28 -3.80 0.34
CA ARG A 10 -13.45 -4.52 -0.21
C ARG A 10 -13.07 -5.74 -1.05
N PHE A 11 -11.88 -5.74 -1.63
CA PHE A 11 -11.34 -6.88 -2.39
C PHE A 11 -10.48 -7.80 -1.50
N ASP A 12 -10.52 -7.63 -0.18
CA ASP A 12 -9.74 -8.42 0.80
C ASP A 12 -8.24 -8.43 0.51
N VAL A 13 -7.72 -7.31 -0.01
CA VAL A 13 -6.29 -7.11 -0.21
C VAL A 13 -5.65 -6.90 1.16
N ARG A 14 -4.73 -7.77 1.52
CA ARG A 14 -3.85 -7.61 2.69
C ARG A 14 -2.77 -6.59 2.35
N HIS A 15 -2.91 -5.41 2.93
CA HIS A 15 -2.01 -4.29 2.71
C HIS A 15 -1.78 -3.49 4.00
N LEU A 16 -0.70 -2.72 3.99
CA LEU A 16 -0.32 -1.75 5.00
C LEU A 16 0.02 -0.43 4.29
N LEU A 17 -0.52 0.67 4.79
CA LEU A 17 -0.11 2.01 4.37
C LEU A 17 1.23 2.35 5.05
N ILE A 18 2.27 2.61 4.27
CA ILE A 18 3.65 2.86 4.75
C ILE A 18 4.20 4.26 4.36
N SER A 19 3.38 5.08 3.70
CA SER A 19 3.72 6.43 3.22
C SER A 19 3.97 7.44 4.34
N GLY A 20 4.57 8.60 4.03
CA GLY A 20 4.51 9.79 4.88
C GLY A 20 3.08 10.19 5.29
N GLN A 21 2.07 9.80 4.51
CA GLN A 21 0.65 9.88 4.90
C GLN A 21 0.32 9.08 6.17
N ALA A 22 0.97 7.94 6.41
CA ALA A 22 0.85 7.25 7.69
C ALA A 22 1.30 8.16 8.84
N THR A 23 2.42 8.88 8.67
CA THR A 23 2.94 9.84 9.64
C THR A 23 2.00 11.04 9.84
N VAL A 24 1.30 11.50 8.79
CA VAL A 24 0.22 12.51 8.91
C VAL A 24 -0.93 12.02 9.79
N LEU A 25 -1.32 10.74 9.66
CA LEU A 25 -2.34 10.14 10.53
C LEU A 25 -1.91 10.10 12.01
N TYR A 26 -0.61 10.19 12.29
CA TYR A 26 -0.03 10.34 13.63
C TYR A 26 0.24 11.80 14.04
N GLY A 27 -0.18 12.79 13.25
CA GLY A 27 -0.07 14.21 13.58
C GLY A 27 1.22 14.89 13.11
N ALA A 28 2.04 14.27 12.26
CA ALA A 28 3.15 14.94 11.60
C ALA A 28 2.66 15.78 10.40
N ALA A 29 3.37 16.87 10.08
CA ALA A 29 2.94 17.87 9.10
C ALA A 29 3.41 17.58 7.65
N GLU A 30 4.06 16.44 7.39
CA GLU A 30 4.70 16.18 6.11
C GLU A 30 3.77 15.37 5.19
N PHE A 31 3.29 16.03 4.14
CA PHE A 31 2.43 15.44 3.13
C PHE A 31 3.30 14.77 2.06
N SER A 32 3.21 13.44 1.93
CA SER A 32 3.65 12.77 0.71
C SER A 32 2.53 12.87 -0.34
N GLU A 33 2.89 13.13 -1.59
CA GLU A 33 1.94 13.15 -2.72
C GLU A 33 1.60 11.72 -3.22
N ASP A 34 2.22 10.70 -2.61
CA ASP A 34 2.21 9.32 -3.09
C ASP A 34 1.55 8.39 -2.06
N ILE A 35 0.79 7.39 -2.54
CA ILE A 35 0.24 6.31 -1.72
C ILE A 35 1.23 5.13 -1.74
N ASP A 36 2.01 4.94 -0.68
CA ASP A 36 2.90 3.80 -0.53
C ASP A 36 2.22 2.65 0.23
N LEU A 37 2.14 1.49 -0.41
CA LEU A 37 1.60 0.27 0.16
C LEU A 37 2.64 -0.83 0.26
N TRP A 38 2.63 -1.51 1.41
CA TRP A 38 3.20 -2.85 1.52
C TRP A 38 2.07 -3.87 1.45
N VAL A 39 2.11 -4.77 0.47
CA VAL A 39 1.12 -5.85 0.31
C VAL A 39 1.73 -7.21 0.63
N SER A 40 0.91 -8.16 1.08
CA SER A 40 1.38 -9.55 1.17
C SER A 40 1.86 -10.04 -0.20
N PRO A 41 3.06 -10.64 -0.30
CA PRO A 41 3.66 -10.98 -1.59
C PRO A 41 3.11 -12.27 -2.20
N ASP A 42 2.20 -12.98 -1.51
CA ASP A 42 1.61 -14.22 -2.03
C ASP A 42 0.73 -13.99 -3.26
N GLN A 43 0.74 -14.95 -4.18
CA GLN A 43 0.03 -14.82 -5.45
C GLN A 43 -1.48 -14.56 -5.30
N GLU A 44 -2.12 -15.11 -4.27
CA GLU A 44 -3.55 -14.93 -4.03
C GLU A 44 -3.85 -13.46 -3.66
N ASN A 45 -3.06 -12.86 -2.78
CA ASN A 45 -3.19 -11.45 -2.44
C ASN A 45 -2.87 -10.52 -3.63
N LEU A 46 -1.86 -10.86 -4.44
CA LEU A 46 -1.54 -10.11 -5.66
C LEU A 46 -2.68 -10.16 -6.68
N ASN A 47 -3.37 -11.30 -6.82
CA ASN A 47 -4.55 -11.40 -7.68
C ASN A 47 -5.68 -10.48 -7.20
N ARG A 48 -5.91 -10.40 -5.88
CA ARG A 48 -6.89 -9.47 -5.29
C ARG A 48 -6.51 -8.02 -5.52
N LEU A 49 -5.23 -7.68 -5.36
CA LEU A 49 -4.70 -6.35 -5.67
C LEU A 49 -4.99 -5.98 -7.13
N LEU A 50 -4.66 -6.86 -8.08
CA LEU A 50 -4.91 -6.60 -9.50
C LEU A 50 -6.40 -6.45 -9.81
N ALA A 51 -7.27 -7.22 -9.17
CA ALA A 51 -8.72 -7.08 -9.31
C ALA A 51 -9.23 -5.72 -8.79
N ALA A 52 -8.73 -5.29 -7.62
CA ALA A 52 -9.06 -3.99 -7.05
C ALA A 52 -8.54 -2.83 -7.92
N LEU A 53 -7.31 -2.92 -8.41
CA LEU A 53 -6.72 -1.96 -9.34
C LEU A 53 -7.52 -1.88 -10.65
N GLY A 54 -7.99 -3.01 -11.18
CA GLY A 54 -8.88 -3.05 -12.33
C GLY A 54 -10.22 -2.38 -12.05
N HIS A 55 -10.77 -2.53 -10.85
CA HIS A 55 -12.01 -1.84 -10.44
C HIS A 55 -11.82 -0.32 -10.31
N LEU A 56 -10.63 0.11 -9.88
CA LEU A 56 -10.25 1.53 -9.76
C LEU A 56 -9.85 2.17 -11.10
N ASP A 57 -9.87 1.42 -12.22
CA ASP A 57 -9.32 1.85 -13.52
C ASP A 57 -7.86 2.36 -13.38
N ALA A 58 -7.07 1.68 -12.56
CA ALA A 58 -5.71 2.07 -12.26
C ALA A 58 -4.82 1.96 -13.50
N ARG A 59 -3.95 2.96 -13.68
CA ARG A 59 -2.97 2.99 -14.77
C ARG A 59 -1.65 2.41 -14.29
N VAL A 60 -1.04 1.55 -15.10
CA VAL A 60 0.30 1.02 -14.81
C VAL A 60 1.33 2.12 -15.05
N GLY A 61 2.18 2.36 -14.06
CA GLY A 61 3.31 3.28 -14.11
C GLY A 61 4.48 2.75 -14.93
N GLN A 62 5.45 3.62 -15.21
CA GLN A 62 6.64 3.25 -15.96
C GLN A 62 7.50 2.26 -15.15
N LEU A 63 8.18 1.35 -15.86
CA LEU A 63 9.12 0.37 -15.29
C LEU A 63 8.53 -0.65 -14.32
N THR A 64 7.20 -0.67 -14.14
CA THR A 64 6.51 -1.71 -13.39
C THR A 64 6.74 -3.08 -14.04
N PRO A 65 7.45 -4.01 -13.38
CA PRO A 65 7.60 -5.37 -13.90
C PRO A 65 6.26 -6.10 -13.84
N LEU A 66 6.19 -7.30 -14.43
CA LEU A 66 5.01 -8.15 -14.26
C LEU A 66 4.76 -8.40 -12.77
N VAL A 67 3.54 -8.15 -12.32
CA VAL A 67 3.13 -8.40 -10.93
C VAL A 67 3.08 -9.91 -10.70
N THR A 68 4.12 -10.43 -10.07
CA THR A 68 4.27 -11.85 -9.76
C THR A 68 4.77 -12.01 -8.33
N GLU A 69 4.45 -13.14 -7.71
CA GLU A 69 4.95 -13.48 -6.38
C GLU A 69 6.49 -13.43 -6.32
N ALA A 70 7.18 -13.92 -7.35
CA ALA A 70 8.64 -13.90 -7.41
C ALA A 70 9.19 -12.47 -7.36
N HIS A 71 8.64 -11.55 -8.16
CA HIS A 71 9.09 -10.16 -8.14
C HIS A 71 8.74 -9.45 -6.82
N ALA A 72 7.55 -9.71 -6.28
CA ALA A 72 7.10 -9.15 -5.00
C ALA A 72 8.01 -9.57 -3.84
N ARG A 73 8.37 -10.86 -3.77
CA ARG A 73 9.29 -11.40 -2.75
C ARG A 73 10.73 -10.93 -2.92
N PHE A 74 11.16 -10.67 -4.16
CA PHE A 74 12.48 -10.10 -4.43
C PHE A 74 12.57 -8.60 -4.06
N GLY A 75 11.44 -7.97 -3.73
CA GLY A 75 11.38 -6.55 -3.35
C GLY A 75 11.29 -5.60 -4.53
N HIS A 76 10.83 -6.06 -5.70
CA HIS A 76 10.52 -5.15 -6.80
C HIS A 76 9.31 -4.27 -6.45
N ALA A 77 9.40 -2.99 -6.82
CA ALA A 77 8.29 -2.06 -6.75
C ALA A 77 7.36 -2.21 -7.96
N PHE A 78 6.07 -2.01 -7.72
CA PHE A 78 5.05 -1.90 -8.74
C PHE A 78 4.41 -0.52 -8.63
N HIS A 79 4.46 0.23 -9.72
CA HIS A 79 4.00 1.61 -9.76
C HIS A 79 2.67 1.67 -10.51
N PHE A 80 1.71 2.38 -9.93
CA PHE A 80 0.40 2.63 -10.50
C PHE A 80 -0.01 4.09 -10.31
N ALA A 81 -1.10 4.49 -10.97
CA ALA A 81 -1.78 5.73 -10.68
C ALA A 81 -3.30 5.49 -10.64
N VAL A 82 -3.96 6.03 -9.63
CA VAL A 82 -5.39 5.88 -9.39
C VAL A 82 -6.05 7.26 -9.35
N THR A 83 -7.26 7.37 -9.91
CA THR A 83 -8.03 8.62 -9.86
C THR A 83 -9.04 8.52 -8.72
N GLU A 84 -8.97 9.46 -7.79
CA GLU A 84 -9.94 9.58 -6.70
C GLU A 84 -11.24 10.24 -7.18
N PRO A 85 -12.34 10.16 -6.41
CA PRO A 85 -13.63 10.71 -6.84
C PRO A 85 -13.65 12.22 -7.10
N ASP A 86 -12.72 12.96 -6.49
CA ASP A 86 -12.52 14.39 -6.72
C ASP A 86 -11.80 14.70 -8.04
N GLY A 87 -11.41 13.67 -8.79
CA GLY A 87 -10.68 13.77 -10.05
C GLY A 87 -9.17 13.90 -9.88
N GLN A 88 -8.65 13.91 -8.65
CA GLN A 88 -7.21 13.96 -8.41
C GLN A 88 -6.57 12.63 -8.78
N LEU A 89 -5.47 12.69 -9.54
CA LEU A 89 -4.63 11.54 -9.84
C LEU A 89 -3.60 11.36 -8.72
N TRP A 90 -3.57 10.18 -8.13
CA TRP A 90 -2.64 9.82 -7.06
C TRP A 90 -1.69 8.72 -7.54
N PRO A 91 -0.35 8.93 -7.46
CA PRO A 91 0.62 7.86 -7.55
C PRO A 91 0.36 6.81 -6.46
N LEU A 92 0.50 5.55 -6.84
CA LEU A 92 0.32 4.40 -5.96
C LEU A 92 1.52 3.47 -6.14
N ASP A 93 2.38 3.44 -5.13
CA ASP A 93 3.57 2.59 -5.10
C ASP A 93 3.30 1.38 -4.22
N VAL A 94 3.62 0.20 -4.75
CA VAL A 94 3.35 -1.07 -4.09
C VAL A 94 4.63 -1.88 -3.96
N LEU A 95 4.93 -2.32 -2.74
CA LEU A 95 6.03 -3.23 -2.42
C LEU A 95 5.48 -4.53 -1.84
N GLY A 96 6.04 -5.67 -2.27
CA GLY A 96 5.78 -6.97 -1.63
C GLY A 96 6.71 -7.25 -0.44
N GLN A 97 7.97 -6.81 -0.55
CA GLN A 97 8.99 -6.97 0.48
C GLN A 97 9.87 -5.72 0.49
N PRO A 98 9.60 -4.74 1.37
CA PRO A 98 10.51 -3.62 1.57
C PRO A 98 11.87 -4.14 2.07
N PRO A 99 12.96 -3.47 1.68
CA PRO A 99 14.30 -3.88 2.10
C PRO A 99 14.49 -3.64 3.61
N ARG A 100 15.23 -4.54 4.27
CA ARG A 100 15.74 -4.38 5.65
C ARG A 100 14.66 -4.27 6.75
N VAL A 101 13.42 -4.70 6.45
CA VAL A 101 12.34 -4.86 7.44
C VAL A 101 11.95 -6.33 7.58
N ASP A 102 11.19 -6.65 8.62
CA ASP A 102 10.65 -8.00 8.88
C ASP A 102 9.71 -8.49 7.75
N ASP A 103 9.19 -9.70 7.86
CA ASP A 103 8.20 -10.22 6.92
C ASP A 103 6.82 -9.52 7.08
N PHE A 104 5.99 -9.63 6.04
CA PHE A 104 4.67 -9.00 6.01
C PHE A 104 3.76 -9.46 7.16
N GLU A 105 3.81 -10.73 7.59
CA GLU A 105 2.93 -11.24 8.65
C GLU A 105 3.27 -10.60 10.00
N SER A 106 4.57 -10.52 10.30
CA SER A 106 5.09 -9.86 11.50
C SER A 106 4.68 -8.38 11.53
N ALA A 107 4.81 -7.68 10.39
CA ALA A 107 4.39 -6.29 10.26
C ALA A 107 2.86 -6.12 10.40
N PHE A 108 2.09 -6.99 9.75
CA PHE A 108 0.63 -6.93 9.75
C PHE A 108 0.03 -7.26 11.13
N ALA A 109 0.63 -8.18 11.87
CA ALA A 109 0.23 -8.50 13.24
C ALA A 109 0.47 -7.33 14.22
N ALA A 110 1.50 -6.52 13.95
CA ALA A 110 1.83 -5.33 14.73
C ALA A 110 1.17 -4.04 14.22
N ALA A 111 0.43 -4.11 13.11
CA ALA A 111 -0.19 -2.94 12.50
C ALA A 111 -1.29 -2.36 13.40
N VAL A 112 -1.43 -1.04 13.35
CA VAL A 112 -2.45 -0.32 14.09
C VAL A 112 -3.38 0.42 13.12
N THR A 113 -4.56 0.72 13.61
CA THR A 113 -5.56 1.54 12.90
C THR A 113 -5.54 2.92 13.53
N PRO A 114 -4.95 3.93 12.87
CA PRO A 114 -4.69 5.23 13.49
C PRO A 114 -5.98 6.04 13.66
N LEU A 115 -6.94 5.88 12.74
CA LEU A 115 -8.23 6.57 12.76
C LEU A 115 -9.37 5.56 12.91
N ARG A 116 -10.14 5.67 14.00
CA ARG A 116 -11.32 4.81 14.22
C ARG A 116 -12.40 4.98 13.15
N SER A 117 -12.46 6.14 12.51
CA SER A 117 -13.40 6.43 11.41
C SER A 117 -13.00 5.78 10.08
N LEU A 118 -11.77 5.27 9.96
CA LEU A 118 -11.24 4.62 8.76
C LEU A 118 -10.56 3.28 9.14
N PRO A 119 -11.33 2.29 9.63
CA PRO A 119 -10.79 1.01 10.11
C PRO A 119 -10.02 0.20 9.06
N GLU A 120 -10.28 0.46 7.78
CA GLU A 120 -9.58 -0.08 6.62
C GLU A 120 -8.09 0.30 6.57
N ILE A 121 -7.72 1.45 7.14
CA ILE A 121 -6.33 1.91 7.11
C ILE A 121 -5.57 1.19 8.22
N LYS A 122 -4.76 0.22 7.81
CA LYS A 122 -3.73 -0.39 8.66
C LYS A 122 -2.39 0.21 8.32
N THR A 123 -1.64 0.61 9.34
CA THR A 123 -0.30 1.14 9.17
C THR A 123 0.61 0.58 10.25
N ILE A 124 1.92 0.65 10.02
CA ILE A 124 2.94 0.32 11.01
C ILE A 124 3.52 1.61 11.56
N ASP A 125 4.05 1.56 12.78
CA ASP A 125 4.80 2.68 13.36
C ASP A 125 5.92 3.09 12.38
N PRO A 126 5.97 4.35 11.92
CA PRO A 126 7.02 4.84 11.05
C PRO A 126 8.42 4.55 11.58
N MET A 127 8.61 4.48 12.91
CA MET A 127 9.91 4.15 13.50
C MET A 127 10.36 2.71 13.25
N ARG A 128 9.46 1.81 12.88
CA ARG A 128 9.80 0.46 12.41
C ARG A 128 10.24 0.44 10.94
N LEU A 129 9.86 1.45 10.17
CA LEU A 129 10.35 1.66 8.81
C LEU A 129 11.71 2.38 8.79
N VAL A 130 12.04 3.13 9.85
CA VAL A 130 13.26 3.97 9.95
C VAL A 130 14.43 3.27 10.68
N ALA A 131 14.36 1.96 10.93
CA ALA A 131 15.55 1.17 11.26
C ALA A 131 16.50 0.97 10.04
N LEU A 132 16.49 1.93 9.11
CA LEU A 132 17.24 2.03 7.86
C LEU A 132 18.51 2.88 8.04
#